data_AF-A0A4Q3H6X1-F1
#
_entry.id   AF-A0A4Q3H6X1-F1
#
_cell.length_a   1.000
_cell.length_b   1.000
_cell.length_c   1.000
_cell.angle_alpha   90.00
_cell.angle_beta   90.00
_cell.angle_gamma   90.00
#
_symmetry.space_group_name_H-M   'P 1'
#
loop_
_entity.id
_entity.type
_entity.pdbx_description
1 polymer ?
#
loop_
_entity_poly.entity_id
_entity_poly.type
_entity_poly.pdbx_seq_one_letter_code
_entity_poly.pdbx_strand_id
1 'polypeptide(L)'
;MPIIETERLILRAPRAQDAEAIARYLNDFEVAGNLARVPFPYLLSDAKAWLRTRHSDVDADDANFTIEIKGEGKEHLGKATDNEDLEAEGKADQFEGKLGQAGDKAKDALDKAKDAFKG
;
A
#
# COMPACT_ATOMS: atom_id res chain seq x y z
N MET A 1 -2.87 22.09 -5.22
CA MET A 1 -4.24 21.56 -5.43
C MET A 1 -5.23 22.15 -4.42
N PRO A 2 -6.42 22.59 -4.87
CA PRO A 2 -7.45 23.12 -3.99
C PRO A 2 -8.19 22.01 -3.21
N ILE A 3 -8.79 22.37 -2.07
CA ILE A 3 -9.79 21.55 -1.37
C ILE A 3 -11.16 22.07 -1.78
N ILE A 4 -12.03 21.19 -2.27
CA ILE A 4 -13.39 21.54 -2.69
C ILE A 4 -14.36 20.89 -1.70
N GLU A 5 -15.16 21.73 -1.07
CA GLU A 5 -16.15 21.30 -0.10
C GLU A 5 -17.56 21.46 -0.66
N THR A 6 -18.35 20.40 -0.61
CA THR A 6 -19.79 20.42 -0.93
C THR A 6 -20.62 20.22 0.33
N GLU A 7 -21.94 20.12 0.21
CA GLU A 7 -22.84 19.85 1.33
C GLU A 7 -22.48 18.54 2.06
N ARG A 8 -22.15 17.49 1.30
CA ARG A 8 -21.92 16.14 1.82
C ARG A 8 -20.51 15.62 1.61
N LEU A 9 -19.68 16.27 0.79
CA LEU A 9 -18.38 15.72 0.38
C LEU A 9 -17.24 16.72 0.59
N ILE A 10 -16.05 16.20 0.84
CA ILE A 10 -14.78 16.92 0.80
C ILE A 10 -13.92 16.26 -0.28
N LEU A 11 -13.52 17.03 -1.28
CA LEU A 11 -12.59 16.61 -2.32
C LEU A 11 -11.24 17.26 -2.01
N ARG A 12 -10.21 16.44 -1.81
CA ARG A 12 -8.87 16.92 -1.49
C ARG A 12 -7.80 16.15 -2.25
N ALA A 13 -6.60 16.70 -2.29
CA ALA A 13 -5.42 15.97 -2.75
C ALA A 13 -5.26 14.63 -2.00
N PRO A 14 -4.93 13.54 -2.70
CA PRO A 14 -4.51 12.28 -2.09
C PRO A 14 -3.29 12.47 -1.20
N ARG A 15 -3.30 11.82 -0.04
CA ARG A 15 -2.24 11.87 0.97
C ARG A 15 -1.67 10.47 1.18
N ALA A 16 -0.47 10.40 1.75
CA ALA A 16 0.16 9.13 2.11
C ALA A 16 -0.73 8.21 2.99
N GLN A 17 -1.63 8.82 3.79
CA GLN A 17 -2.58 8.11 4.64
C GLN A 17 -3.69 7.39 3.85
N ASP A 18 -3.96 7.81 2.62
CA ASP A 18 -5.00 7.22 1.78
C ASP A 18 -4.56 5.88 1.15
N ALA A 19 -3.26 5.54 1.25
CA ALA A 19 -2.67 4.38 0.58
C ALA A 19 -3.38 3.06 0.93
N GLU A 20 -3.76 2.89 2.19
CA GLU A 20 -4.42 1.67 2.65
C GLU A 20 -5.83 1.54 2.10
N ALA A 21 -6.61 2.63 2.13
CA ALA A 21 -7.94 2.66 1.55
C ALA A 21 -7.90 2.44 0.03
N ILE A 22 -6.95 3.06 -0.67
CA ILE A 22 -6.73 2.86 -2.10
C ILE A 22 -6.46 1.39 -2.41
N ALA A 23 -5.54 0.75 -1.67
CA ALA A 23 -5.22 -0.65 -1.88
C ALA A 23 -6.41 -1.58 -1.59
N ARG A 24 -7.17 -1.29 -0.53
CA ARG A 24 -8.38 -2.05 -0.21
C ARG A 24 -9.41 -2.00 -1.34
N TYR A 25 -9.75 -0.81 -1.82
CA TYR A 25 -10.76 -0.66 -2.87
C TYR A 25 -10.30 -1.17 -4.23
N LEU A 26 -9.02 -1.05 -4.56
CA LEU A 26 -8.51 -1.57 -5.83
C LEU A 26 -8.36 -3.10 -5.85
N ASN A 27 -8.50 -3.78 -4.70
CA ASN A 27 -8.65 -5.23 -4.65
C ASN A 27 -10.11 -5.70 -4.69
N ASP A 28 -11.08 -4.79 -4.66
CA ASP A 28 -12.47 -5.13 -4.90
C ASP A 28 -12.67 -5.38 -6.41
N PHE A 29 -13.07 -6.59 -6.78
CA PHE A 29 -13.29 -6.97 -8.18
C PHE A 29 -14.39 -6.14 -8.86
N GLU A 30 -15.41 -5.70 -8.11
CA GLU A 30 -16.47 -4.84 -8.66
C GLU A 30 -15.92 -3.46 -9.03
N VAL A 31 -14.86 -3.01 -8.34
CA VAL A 31 -14.17 -1.75 -8.63
C VAL A 31 -13.11 -1.95 -9.71
N ALA A 32 -12.20 -2.90 -9.50
CA ALA A 32 -11.06 -3.17 -10.38
C ALA A 32 -11.48 -3.57 -11.79
N GLY A 33 -12.56 -4.36 -11.94
CA GLY A 33 -13.07 -4.80 -13.24
C GLY A 33 -13.58 -3.67 -14.13
N ASN A 34 -13.93 -2.51 -13.54
CA ASN A 34 -14.37 -1.33 -14.27
C ASN A 34 -13.23 -0.37 -14.64
N LEU A 35 -11.99 -0.65 -14.21
CA LEU A 35 -10.84 0.21 -14.43
C LEU A 35 -9.99 -0.29 -15.61
N ALA A 36 -9.44 0.65 -16.39
CA ALA A 36 -8.76 0.32 -17.65
C ALA A 36 -7.48 -0.52 -17.49
N ARG A 37 -6.72 -0.34 -16.40
CA ARG A 37 -5.51 -1.11 -16.12
C ARG A 37 -5.11 -1.01 -14.65
N VAL A 38 -5.43 -2.02 -13.87
CA VAL A 38 -5.02 -2.15 -12.47
C VAL A 38 -4.32 -3.49 -12.29
N PRO A 39 -3.08 -3.52 -11.76
CA PRO A 39 -2.42 -4.79 -11.44
C PRO A 39 -3.18 -5.47 -10.30
N PHE A 40 -3.40 -6.77 -10.42
CA PHE A 40 -4.06 -7.59 -9.39
C PHE A 40 -3.12 -8.72 -8.93
N PRO A 41 -2.94 -8.93 -7.62
CA PRO A 41 -3.48 -8.12 -6.50
C PRO A 41 -2.81 -6.74 -6.42
N TYR A 42 -3.56 -5.73 -5.96
CA TYR A 42 -3.06 -4.36 -5.81
C TYR A 42 -2.49 -4.16 -4.41
N LEU A 43 -1.17 -4.04 -4.29
CA LEU A 43 -0.52 -4.02 -2.98
C LEU A 43 -0.48 -2.63 -2.35
N LEU A 44 -0.31 -2.59 -1.03
CA LEU A 44 -0.08 -1.32 -0.30
C LEU A 44 1.17 -0.59 -0.81
N SER A 45 2.19 -1.32 -1.26
CA SER A 45 3.39 -0.76 -1.90
C SER A 45 3.07 -0.05 -3.20
N ASP A 46 2.12 -0.57 -3.98
CA ASP A 46 1.69 0.01 -5.25
C ASP A 46 0.90 1.29 -5.02
N ALA A 47 -0.01 1.29 -4.04
CA ALA A 47 -0.73 2.49 -3.62
C ALA A 47 0.24 3.60 -3.17
N LYS A 48 1.23 3.24 -2.34
CA LYS A 48 2.28 4.17 -1.90
C LYS A 48 3.14 4.65 -3.08
N ALA A 49 3.44 3.79 -4.04
CA ALA A 49 4.21 4.16 -5.23
C ALA A 49 3.45 5.14 -6.10
N TRP A 50 2.17 4.86 -6.34
CA TRP A 50 1.27 5.74 -7.08
C TRP A 50 1.11 7.11 -6.39
N LEU A 51 0.95 7.15 -5.07
CA LEU A 51 0.87 8.43 -4.34
C LEU A 51 2.16 9.25 -4.43
N ARG A 52 3.34 8.61 -4.57
CA ARG A 52 4.61 9.32 -4.76
C ARG A 52 4.75 9.98 -6.13
N THR A 53 4.09 9.45 -7.16
CA THR A 53 4.12 10.04 -8.50
C THR A 53 3.13 11.19 -8.66
N ARG A 54 2.23 11.39 -7.70
CA ARG A 54 1.25 12.47 -7.72
C ARG A 54 1.80 13.70 -7.02
N HIS A 55 1.99 14.76 -7.80
CA HIS A 55 2.38 16.07 -7.31
C HIS A 55 1.14 16.94 -7.09
N SER A 56 1.20 17.84 -6.11
CA SER A 56 0.13 18.82 -5.83
C SER A 56 0.04 19.95 -6.87
N ASP A 57 0.97 19.96 -7.82
CA ASP A 57 1.20 21.00 -8.82
C ASP A 57 0.87 20.48 -10.24
N VAL A 58 -0.10 19.57 -10.34
CA VAL A 58 -0.66 19.12 -11.62
C VAL A 58 -1.70 20.11 -12.13
N ASP A 59 -1.80 20.24 -13.45
CA ASP A 59 -2.87 20.99 -14.08
C ASP A 59 -4.24 20.42 -13.69
N ALA A 60 -5.28 21.24 -13.79
CA ALA A 60 -6.62 20.84 -13.37
C ALA A 60 -7.13 19.59 -14.09
N ASP A 61 -6.71 19.38 -15.34
CA ASP A 61 -7.08 18.24 -16.17
C ASP A 61 -6.45 16.91 -15.69
N ASP A 62 -5.33 16.99 -14.96
CA ASP A 62 -4.59 15.84 -14.42
C ASP A 62 -4.76 15.69 -12.90
N ALA A 63 -5.68 16.44 -12.29
CA ALA A 63 -5.91 16.43 -10.86
C ALA A 63 -6.62 15.15 -10.39
N ASN A 64 -6.01 14.45 -9.44
CA ASN A 64 -6.65 13.36 -8.71
C ASN A 64 -7.15 13.86 -7.36
N PHE A 65 -8.37 13.48 -6.99
CA PHE A 65 -8.98 13.80 -5.70
C PHE A 65 -9.31 12.54 -4.91
N THR A 66 -9.05 12.60 -3.61
CA THR A 66 -9.68 11.73 -2.62
C THR A 66 -11.01 12.36 -2.21
N ILE A 67 -12.07 11.57 -2.18
CA ILE A 67 -13.43 11.99 -1.83
C ILE A 67 -13.77 11.46 -0.43
N GLU A 68 -14.12 12.35 0.49
CA GLU A 68 -14.55 12.02 1.86
C GLU A 68 -16.01 12.45 2.08
N ILE A 69 -16.77 11.69 2.86
CA ILE A 69 -18.15 12.04 3.26
C ILE A 69 -18.11 12.88 4.53
N LYS A 70 -18.79 14.03 4.52
CA LYS A 70 -18.94 14.93 5.67
C LYS A 70 -19.87 14.31 6.70
N GLY A 71 -19.45 14.29 7.96
CA GLY A 71 -20.28 13.87 9.09
C GLY A 71 -20.22 12.38 9.45
N GLU A 72 -19.70 11.52 8.58
CA GLU A 72 -19.38 10.14 8.93
C GLU A 72 -17.96 10.09 9.49
N GLY A 73 -17.84 10.07 10.81
CA GLY A 73 -16.55 10.04 11.49
C GLY A 73 -15.77 8.77 11.16
N LYS A 74 -14.76 8.87 10.29
CA LYS A 74 -13.59 7.96 10.14
C LYS A 74 -13.80 6.42 10.07
N GLU A 75 -15.02 5.89 10.12
CA GLU A 75 -15.26 4.45 10.31
C GLU A 75 -15.81 3.71 9.09
N HIS A 76 -16.27 4.38 8.02
CA HIS A 76 -16.96 3.69 6.92
C HIS A 76 -16.11 3.45 5.68
N LEU A 77 -14.88 3.95 5.63
CA LEU A 77 -13.94 3.60 4.57
C LEU A 77 -13.28 2.21 4.76
N GLY A 78 -13.65 1.48 5.83
CA GLY A 78 -13.07 0.17 6.18
C GLY A 78 -14.07 -0.92 6.59
N LYS A 79 -15.36 -0.63 6.76
CA LYS A 79 -16.36 -1.59 7.30
C LYS A 79 -17.37 -2.15 6.27
N ALA A 80 -17.24 -1.82 4.98
CA ALA A 80 -18.19 -2.28 3.96
C ALA A 80 -17.72 -3.51 3.16
N THR A 81 -16.48 -3.98 3.36
CA THR A 81 -15.96 -5.18 2.68
C THR A 81 -15.18 -6.02 3.69
N ASP A 82 -15.87 -6.89 4.42
CA ASP A 82 -15.25 -7.98 5.20
C ASP A 82 -14.52 -8.90 4.20
N ASN A 83 -13.25 -8.64 3.95
CA ASN A 83 -12.38 -9.52 3.18
C ASN A 83 -11.15 -9.87 4.04
N GLU A 84 -11.32 -10.87 4.90
CA GLU A 84 -10.32 -11.36 5.86
C GLU A 84 -9.13 -12.09 5.20
N ASP A 85 -9.08 -12.22 3.87
CA ASP A 85 -8.12 -13.11 3.19
C ASP A 85 -6.77 -12.47 2.76
N LEU A 86 -6.58 -11.16 2.93
CA LEU A 86 -5.39 -10.46 2.39
C LEU A 86 -4.17 -10.33 3.34
N GLU A 87 -4.22 -10.90 4.55
CA GLU A 87 -3.08 -10.84 5.49
C GLU A 87 -1.96 -11.86 5.22
N ALA A 88 -2.19 -12.87 4.37
CA ALA A 88 -1.24 -13.98 4.20
C ALA A 88 -0.12 -13.75 3.16
N GLU A 89 -0.34 -12.94 2.11
CA GLU A 89 0.60 -12.86 0.99
C GLU A 89 1.71 -11.80 1.16
N GLY A 90 1.49 -10.78 2.00
CA GLY A 90 2.46 -9.67 2.18
C GLY A 90 3.79 -10.04 2.86
N LYS A 91 3.90 -11.23 3.46
CA LYS A 91 5.13 -11.70 4.14
C LYS A 91 6.02 -12.61 3.31
N ALA A 92 5.52 -13.22 2.23
CA ALA A 92 6.31 -14.13 1.40
C ALA A 92 7.29 -13.36 0.47
N ASP A 93 6.82 -12.28 -0.16
CA ASP A 93 7.59 -11.55 -1.18
C ASP A 93 8.82 -10.76 -0.65
N GLN A 94 8.86 -10.44 0.65
CA GLN A 94 10.05 -9.80 1.26
C GLN A 94 11.17 -10.79 1.57
N PHE A 95 10.87 -12.10 1.66
CA PHE A 95 11.83 -13.09 2.14
C PHE A 95 12.66 -13.72 1.01
N GLU A 96 12.10 -13.90 -0.19
CA GLU A 96 12.83 -14.48 -1.32
C GLU A 96 13.87 -13.52 -1.92
N GLY A 97 13.65 -12.20 -1.83
CA GLY A 97 14.57 -11.19 -2.38
C GLY A 97 15.87 -10.98 -1.60
N LYS A 98 16.01 -11.50 -0.37
CA LYS A 98 17.21 -11.33 0.47
C LYS A 98 17.94 -12.64 0.83
N LEU A 99 17.44 -13.80 0.42
CA LEU A 99 18.06 -15.09 0.79
C LEU A 99 19.40 -15.37 0.08
N GLY A 100 19.73 -14.66 -1.00
CA GLY A 100 20.85 -14.99 -1.89
C GLY A 100 22.24 -14.46 -1.51
N GLN A 101 22.41 -13.58 -0.50
CA GLN A 101 23.73 -13.01 -0.16
C GLN A 101 24.07 -12.98 1.35
N ALA A 102 23.17 -13.44 2.22
CA ALA A 102 23.41 -13.47 3.68
C ALA A 102 23.80 -14.85 4.22
N GLY A 103 23.69 -15.91 3.42
CA GLY A 103 23.96 -17.29 3.84
C GLY A 103 25.43 -17.59 4.14
N ASP A 104 26.35 -17.05 3.33
CA ASP A 104 27.78 -17.34 3.48
C ASP A 104 28.40 -16.66 4.71
N LYS A 105 28.01 -15.42 5.00
CA LYS A 105 28.51 -14.69 6.19
C LYS A 105 28.03 -15.29 7.51
N ALA A 106 26.83 -15.85 7.53
CA ALA A 106 26.27 -16.48 8.74
C ALA A 106 26.96 -17.83 9.05
N LYS A 107 27.34 -18.60 8.02
CA LYS A 107 28.12 -19.84 8.20
C LYS A 107 29.54 -19.54 8.67
N ASP A 108 30.21 -18.57 8.05
CA ASP A 108 31.58 -18.17 8.43
C ASP A 108 31.69 -17.67 9.87
N ALA A 109 30.66 -16.98 10.37
CA ALA A 109 30.63 -16.51 11.76
C ALA A 109 30.38 -17.65 12.76
N LEU A 110 29.62 -18.68 12.36
CA LEU A 110 29.30 -19.83 13.21
C LEU A 110 30.48 -20.78 13.36
N ASP A 111 31.24 -21.01 12.29
CA ASP A 111 32.41 -21.90 12.34
C ASP A 111 33.52 -21.30 13.22
N LYS A 112 33.76 -19.98 13.13
CA LYS A 112 34.68 -19.28 14.03
C LYS A 112 34.27 -19.36 15.50
N ALA A 113 32.97 -19.32 15.78
CA ALA A 113 32.47 -19.43 17.15
C ALA A 113 32.63 -20.86 17.71
N LYS A 114 32.50 -21.90 16.87
CA LYS A 114 32.75 -23.29 17.28
C LYS A 114 34.22 -23.57 17.54
N ASP A 115 35.12 -23.02 16.72
CA ASP A 115 36.57 -23.18 16.93
C ASP A 115 37.04 -22.48 18.20
N ALA A 116 36.48 -21.29 18.52
CA ALA A 116 36.80 -20.58 19.76
C ALA A 116 36.30 -21.29 21.04
N PHE A 117 35.32 -22.19 20.93
CA PHE A 117 34.75 -22.92 22.07
C PHE A 117 35.40 -24.29 22.31
N LYS A 118 36.28 -24.73 21.40
CA LYS A 118 36.94 -26.05 21.45
C LYS A 118 38.45 -25.96 21.74
N GLY A 119 38.99 -24.74 21.84
CA GLY A 119 40.36 -24.44 22.25
C GLY A 119 40.50 -24.23 23.76
#